data_AF-A0A931WMK3-F1
#
_entry.id   AF-A0A931WMK3-F1
#
_cell.length_a   1.000
_cell.length_b   1.000
_cell.length_c   1.000
_cell.angle_alpha   90.00
_cell.angle_beta   90.00
_cell.angle_gamma   90.00
#
_symmetry.space_group_name_H-M   'P 1'
#
loop_
_entity.id
_entity.type
_entity.pdbx_description
1 polymer ?
#
loop_
_entity_poly.entity_id
_entity_poly.type
_entity_poly.pdbx_seq_one_letter_code
_entity_poly.pdbx_strand_id
1 'polypeptide(L)'
;MSAYELNRLLFDLKMNAETYNAALADLNAVMQRYDLTAEEQEGLGARDPRKLRQLGAHGMLALYIMRLHPEFRGNIYWTQK
;
A
#
# COMPACT_ATOMS: atom_id res chain seq x y z
N MET A 1 -13.33 -9.81 10.26
CA MET A 1 -12.86 -8.40 10.19
C MET A 1 -12.99 -7.91 8.76
N SER A 2 -13.33 -6.64 8.56
CA SER A 2 -13.38 -6.02 7.23
C SER A 2 -11.98 -5.50 6.88
N ALA A 3 -11.46 -5.80 5.69
CA ALA A 3 -10.16 -5.31 5.19
C ALA A 3 -10.19 -3.82 4.79
N TYR A 4 -11.01 -3.01 5.46
CA TYR A 4 -11.26 -1.62 5.08
C TYR A 4 -10.01 -0.75 5.20
N GLU A 5 -9.31 -0.80 6.33
CA GLU A 5 -8.11 0.01 6.57
C GLU A 5 -6.96 -0.38 5.63
N LEU A 6 -6.80 -1.67 5.35
CA LEU A 6 -5.85 -2.13 4.33
C LEU A 6 -6.18 -1.54 2.95
N ASN A 7 -7.44 -1.61 2.52
CA ASN A 7 -7.86 -1.05 1.25
C ASN A 7 -7.75 0.49 1.23
N ARG A 8 -7.99 1.17 2.36
CA ARG A 8 -7.83 2.62 2.52
C ARG A 8 -6.38 3.03 2.35
N LEU A 9 -5.44 2.38 3.05
CA LEU A 9 -4.00 2.65 2.90
C LEU A 9 -3.56 2.44 1.45
N LEU A 10 -3.92 1.31 0.85
CA LEU A 10 -3.57 1.02 -0.54
C LEU A 10 -4.10 2.07 -1.52
N PHE A 11 -5.33 2.54 -1.30
CA PHE A 11 -5.90 3.63 -2.09
C PHE A 11 -5.16 4.95 -1.87
N ASP A 12 -4.80 5.28 -0.63
CA ASP A 12 -4.03 6.49 -0.28
C ASP A 12 -2.63 6.49 -0.90
N LEU A 13 -1.98 5.32 -1.07
CA LEU A 13 -0.72 5.23 -1.83
C LEU A 13 -0.85 5.71 -3.28
N LYS A 14 -2.07 5.68 -3.86
CA LYS A 14 -2.35 6.23 -5.18
C LYS A 14 -2.90 7.66 -5.11
N MET A 15 -3.72 8.00 -4.13
CA MET A 15 -4.51 9.24 -4.16
C MET A 15 -3.96 10.35 -3.25
N ASN A 16 -3.11 10.02 -2.28
CA ASN A 16 -2.55 10.96 -1.33
C ASN A 16 -1.03 11.04 -1.49
N ALA A 17 -0.56 12.15 -2.05
CA ALA A 17 0.87 12.39 -2.27
C ALA A 17 1.68 12.43 -0.96
N GLU A 18 1.09 12.93 0.13
CA GLU A 18 1.74 12.94 1.44
C GLU A 18 1.92 11.52 1.98
N THR A 19 0.86 10.70 1.94
CA THR A 19 0.95 9.28 2.35
C THR A 19 1.96 8.53 1.50
N TYR A 20 1.95 8.73 0.18
CA TYR A 20 2.90 8.11 -0.73
C TYR A 20 4.35 8.51 -0.41
N ASN A 21 4.64 9.80 -0.27
CA ASN A 21 5.99 10.29 0.05
C ASN A 21 6.45 9.82 1.43
N ALA A 22 5.55 9.82 2.43
CA ALA A 22 5.84 9.27 3.75
C ALA A 22 6.14 7.77 3.69
N ALA A 23 5.37 7.00 2.91
CA ALA A 23 5.57 5.56 2.76
C ALA A 23 6.85 5.20 1.99
N LEU A 24 7.31 6.09 1.10
CA LEU A 24 8.62 5.96 0.46
C LEU A 24 9.77 6.12 1.45
N ALA A 25 9.61 6.98 2.46
CA ALA A 25 10.61 7.20 3.50
C ALA A 25 10.56 6.12 4.59
N ASP A 26 9.36 5.84 5.10
CA ASP A 26 9.12 4.85 6.16
C ASP A 26 7.68 4.30 6.08
N LEU A 27 7.52 3.14 5.45
CA LEU A 27 6.25 2.45 5.37
C LEU A 27 5.73 2.01 6.74
N ASN A 28 6.62 1.62 7.67
CA ASN A 28 6.21 1.16 9.00
C ASN A 28 5.55 2.28 9.79
N ALA A 29 6.13 3.48 9.76
CA ALA A 29 5.53 4.67 10.38
C ALA A 29 4.16 5.04 9.77
N VAL A 30 3.98 4.86 8.46
CA VAL A 30 2.69 5.10 7.80
C VAL A 30 1.65 4.08 8.23
N MET A 31 1.99 2.79 8.33
CA MET A 31 1.06 1.74 8.77
C MET A 31 0.47 2.02 10.15
N GLN A 32 1.22 2.64 11.07
CA GLN A 32 0.73 3.01 12.41
C GLN A 32 -0.39 4.07 12.39
N ARG A 33 -0.63 4.73 11.26
CA ARG A 33 -1.74 5.71 11.09
C ARG A 33 -3.09 5.04 10.79
N TYR A 34 -3.07 3.73 10.54
CA TYR A 34 -4.22 2.92 10.14
C TYR A 34 -4.43 1.83 11.19
N ASP A 35 -5.68 1.44 11.41
CA ASP A 35 -6.04 0.35 12.35
C ASP A 35 -5.84 -1.01 11.67
N LEU A 36 -4.59 -1.34 11.35
CA LEU A 36 -4.19 -2.56 10.65
C LEU A 36 -3.87 -3.67 11.64
N THR A 37 -4.34 -4.86 11.35
CA THR A 37 -3.93 -6.08 12.05
C THR A 37 -2.45 -6.39 11.82
N ALA A 38 -1.85 -7.20 12.68
CA ALA A 38 -0.46 -7.64 12.52
C ALA A 38 -0.21 -8.34 11.17
N GLU A 39 -1.18 -9.14 10.70
CA GLU A 39 -1.09 -9.85 9.42
C GLU A 39 -1.11 -8.88 8.23
N GLU A 40 -1.93 -7.83 8.28
CA GLU A 40 -1.97 -6.78 7.25
C GLU A 40 -0.68 -5.98 7.23
N GLN A 41 -0.12 -5.65 8.40
CA GLN A 41 1.17 -4.97 8.50
C GLN A 41 2.31 -5.82 7.91
N GLU A 42 2.34 -7.11 8.22
CA GLU A 42 3.31 -8.04 7.64
C GLU A 42 3.13 -8.16 6.12
N GLY A 43 1.89 -8.27 5.64
CA GLY A 43 1.57 -8.32 4.22
C GLY A 43 2.01 -7.07 3.45
N LEU A 44 1.82 -5.88 4.03
CA LEU A 44 2.27 -4.61 3.48
C LEU A 44 3.79 -4.50 3.51
N GLY A 45 4.44 -4.93 4.60
CA GLY A 45 5.89 -4.98 4.73
C GLY A 45 6.56 -5.91 3.72
N ALA A 46 5.92 -7.03 3.38
CA ALA A 46 6.36 -7.95 2.33
C ALA A 46 6.21 -7.37 0.91
N ARG A 47 5.43 -6.29 0.76
CA ARG A 47 5.15 -5.61 -0.52
C ARG A 47 4.65 -6.52 -1.64
N ASP A 48 3.97 -7.61 -1.28
CA ASP A 48 3.45 -8.61 -2.21
C ASP A 48 1.94 -8.46 -2.43
N PRO A 49 1.48 -7.99 -3.61
CA PRO A 49 0.06 -7.86 -3.93
C PRO A 49 -0.74 -9.15 -3.76
N ARG A 50 -0.11 -10.33 -3.95
CA ARG A 50 -0.79 -11.63 -3.82
C ARG A 50 -1.12 -11.92 -2.36
N LYS A 51 -0.17 -11.64 -1.44
CA LYS A 51 -0.41 -11.76 0.01
C LYS A 51 -1.51 -10.80 0.46
N LEU A 52 -1.46 -9.54 0.02
CA LEU A 52 -2.49 -8.55 0.38
C LEU A 52 -3.90 -8.97 -0.08
N ARG A 53 -4.01 -9.58 -1.26
CA ARG A 53 -5.29 -10.12 -1.75
C ARG A 53 -5.83 -11.25 -0.88
N GLN A 54 -4.97 -12.12 -0.35
CA GLN A 54 -5.38 -13.19 0.59
C GLN A 54 -5.91 -12.61 1.92
N LEU A 55 -5.44 -11.42 2.31
CA LEU A 55 -5.89 -10.67 3.49
C LEU A 55 -7.15 -9.83 3.22
N GLY A 56 -7.76 -9.93 2.04
CA GLY A 56 -9.00 -9.21 1.69
C GLY A 56 -8.80 -7.87 0.99
N ALA A 57 -7.58 -7.52 0.55
CA ALA A 57 -7.38 -6.38 -0.33
C ALA A 57 -8.08 -6.60 -1.68
N HIS A 58 -8.73 -5.55 -2.18
CA HIS A 58 -9.29 -5.51 -3.52
C HIS A 58 -8.15 -5.62 -4.54
N GLY A 59 -8.32 -6.47 -5.57
CA GLY A 59 -7.25 -6.85 -6.49
C GLY A 59 -6.54 -5.67 -7.16
N MET A 60 -7.28 -4.62 -7.53
CA MET A 60 -6.69 -3.40 -8.11
C MET A 60 -5.94 -2.55 -7.09
N LEU A 61 -6.39 -2.52 -5.82
CA LEU A 61 -5.75 -1.72 -4.78
C LEU A 61 -4.45 -2.38 -4.32
N ALA A 62 -4.42 -3.71 -4.25
CA ALA A 62 -3.23 -4.48 -3.90
C ALA A 62 -2.03 -4.15 -4.80
N LEU A 63 -2.26 -3.80 -6.07
CA LEU A 63 -1.19 -3.40 -6.99
C LEU A 63 -0.53 -2.07 -6.62
N TYR A 64 -1.18 -1.20 -5.86
CA TYR A 64 -0.62 0.10 -5.48
C TYR A 64 0.56 -0.02 -4.51
N ILE A 65 0.73 -1.15 -3.83
CA ILE A 65 1.94 -1.40 -3.03
C ILE A 65 3.21 -1.43 -3.89
N MET A 66 3.09 -1.83 -5.17
CA MET A 66 4.22 -1.88 -6.10
C MET A 66 4.77 -0.49 -6.43
N ARG A 67 4.00 0.59 -6.21
CA ARG A 67 4.49 1.97 -6.37
C ARG A 67 5.68 2.27 -5.46
N LEU A 68 5.82 1.56 -4.34
CA LEU A 68 6.93 1.73 -3.41
C LEU A 68 8.22 1.02 -3.88
N HIS A 69 8.14 0.09 -4.84
CA HIS A 69 9.31 -0.56 -5.43
C HIS A 69 10.07 0.40 -6.35
N PRO A 70 11.41 0.52 -6.20
CA PRO A 70 12.23 1.42 -7.01
C PRO A 70 12.04 1.24 -8.53
N GLU A 71 11.88 0.00 -8.97
CA GLU A 71 11.74 -0.39 -10.39
C GLU A 71 10.46 0.16 -11.03
N PHE A 72 9.42 0.44 -10.25
CA PHE A 72 8.13 0.92 -10.76
C PHE A 72 7.96 2.44 -10.66
N ARG A 73 8.93 3.15 -10.05
CA ARG A 73 8.86 4.62 -9.85
C ARG A 73 8.96 5.40 -11.16
N GLY A 74 9.64 4.88 -12.18
CA GLY A 74 9.78 5.51 -13.50
C GLY A 74 8.72 5.08 -14.52
N ASN A 75 7.80 4.20 -14.14
CA ASN A 75 6.83 3.65 -15.08
C ASN A 75 5.64 4.62 -15.24
N ILE A 76 5.37 5.01 -16.49
CA ILE A 76 4.35 5.99 -16.90
C ILE A 76 2.94 5.68 -16.41
N TYR A 77 2.64 4.40 -16.15
CA TYR A 77 1.35 3.97 -15.63
C TYR A 77 1.14 4.33 -14.14
N TRP A 78 2.21 4.73 -13.44
CA TRP A 78 2.20 5.02 -12.01
C TRP A 78 2.54 6.48 -11.66
N THR A 79 2.96 7.30 -12.62
CA THR A 79 3.10 8.75 -12.44
C THR A 79 1.74 9.38 -12.15
N GLN A 80 1.62 10.08 -11.01
CA GLN A 80 0.48 10.99 -10.77
C GLN A 80 0.61 12.18 -11.73
N LYS A 81 -0.50 12.59 -12.34
CA LYS A 81 -0.60 13.87 -13.07
C LYS A 81 -0.94 14.98 -12.11
#